data_AF-A0A7S3SDZ5-F1
#
_entry.id   AF-A0A7S3SDZ5-F1
#
_cell.length_a   1.000
_cell.length_b   1.000
_cell.length_c   1.000
_cell.angle_alpha   90.00
_cell.angle_beta   90.00
_cell.angle_gamma   90.00
#
_symmetry.space_group_name_H-M   'P 1'
#
loop_
_entity.id
_entity.type
_entity.pdbx_description
1 polymer ?
#
loop_
_entity_poly.entity_id
_entity_poly.type
_entity_poly.pdbx_seq_one_letter_code
_entity_poly.pdbx_strand_id
1 'polypeptide(L)'
;GEGYQPGDGFKIIGAHTDSPNLKVKPRSMRDGSAAGCTQVDVECYGGGLWHTWFDRDLSLSGRVVIRSEDGSLEQRLLRIERPMLRVPTLAIHLQTAKEREAFEVNKEDHLQPILAMAAQEA
;
A
#
# COMPACT_ATOMS: atom_id res chain seq x y z
N GLY A 1 38.67 -10.59 5.00
CA GLY A 1 39.35 -9.64 5.90
C GLY A 1 40.72 -9.34 5.33
N GLU A 2 41.55 -8.57 6.02
CA GLU A 2 42.91 -8.19 5.53
C GLU A 2 43.79 -9.39 5.14
N GLY A 3 43.55 -10.58 5.68
CA GLY A 3 44.24 -11.83 5.32
C GLY A 3 43.53 -12.74 4.31
N TYR A 4 42.55 -12.24 3.55
CA TYR A 4 41.82 -13.05 2.56
C TYR A 4 42.70 -13.45 1.38
N GLN A 5 42.60 -14.71 0.96
CA GLN A 5 43.19 -15.24 -0.28
C GLN A 5 42.08 -15.77 -1.21
N PRO A 6 42.23 -15.64 -2.55
CA PRO A 6 41.32 -16.29 -3.48
C PRO A 6 41.20 -17.79 -3.20
N GLY A 7 40.01 -18.25 -2.85
CA GLY A 7 39.75 -19.64 -2.44
C GLY A 7 39.35 -19.78 -0.96
N ASP A 8 39.54 -18.75 -0.14
CA ASP A 8 39.04 -18.74 1.24
C ASP A 8 37.51 -18.73 1.29
N GLY A 9 36.97 -19.31 2.37
CA GLY A 9 35.53 -19.35 2.63
C GLY A 9 34.94 -18.01 3.06
N PHE A 10 33.62 -17.87 2.87
CA PHE A 10 32.86 -16.70 3.28
C PHE A 10 32.01 -16.99 4.52
N LYS A 11 31.89 -16.01 5.42
CA LYS A 11 30.85 -16.00 6.46
C LYS A 11 29.72 -15.09 5.98
N ILE A 12 28.58 -15.68 5.65
CA ILE A 12 27.45 -14.97 5.02
C ILE A 12 26.28 -14.94 6.01
N ILE A 13 25.64 -13.78 6.14
CA ILE A 13 24.37 -13.60 6.88
C ILE A 13 23.30 -13.21 5.86
N GLY A 14 22.20 -13.94 5.85
CA GLY A 14 21.03 -13.67 5.00
C GLY A 14 19.90 -13.02 5.79
N ALA A 15 19.19 -12.09 5.14
CA ALA A 15 17.97 -11.47 5.63
C ALA A 15 17.07 -11.12 4.42
N HIS A 16 15.89 -10.56 4.68
CA HIS A 16 14.99 -10.04 3.64
C HIS A 16 14.63 -8.57 3.94
N THR A 17 14.32 -7.80 2.89
CA THR A 17 14.10 -6.35 2.98
C THR A 17 12.64 -5.94 2.75
N ASP A 18 11.78 -6.91 2.49
CA ASP A 18 10.36 -6.71 2.27
C ASP A 18 9.57 -6.91 3.56
N SER A 19 8.34 -6.44 3.56
CA SER A 19 7.40 -6.63 4.66
C SER A 19 5.98 -6.65 4.08
N PRO A 20 5.03 -7.38 4.67
CA PRO A 20 3.65 -7.35 4.20
C PRO A 20 3.09 -5.93 4.13
N ASN A 21 2.47 -5.57 3.02
CA ASN A 21 1.96 -4.20 2.78
C ASN A 21 0.78 -4.17 1.81
N LEU A 22 0.11 -3.01 1.74
CA LEU A 22 -0.82 -2.66 0.67
C LEU A 22 -0.04 -1.98 -0.46
N LYS A 23 -0.02 -2.60 -1.64
CA LYS A 23 0.66 -2.10 -2.83
C LYS A 23 -0.34 -1.48 -3.80
N VAL A 24 -0.01 -0.36 -4.42
CA VAL A 24 -0.87 0.26 -5.44
C VAL A 24 -0.93 -0.64 -6.68
N LYS A 25 -2.14 -0.97 -7.16
CA LYS A 25 -2.33 -1.76 -8.39
C LYS A 25 -1.87 -0.98 -9.64
N PRO A 26 -1.48 -1.65 -10.74
CA PRO A 26 -1.08 -0.96 -11.97
C PRO A 26 -2.15 -0.03 -12.56
N ARG A 27 -3.42 -0.46 -12.52
CA ARG A 27 -4.58 0.42 -12.74
C ARG A 27 -5.21 0.65 -11.37
N SER A 28 -4.89 1.79 -10.77
CA SER A 28 -5.27 2.10 -9.38
C SER A 28 -6.40 3.10 -9.24
N MET A 29 -6.86 3.69 -10.34
CA MET A 29 -8.08 4.48 -10.33
C MET A 29 -9.27 3.53 -10.29
N ARG A 30 -10.04 3.57 -9.20
CA ARG A 30 -11.31 2.86 -9.10
C ARG A 30 -12.35 3.58 -9.95
N ASP A 31 -13.02 2.83 -10.83
CA ASP A 31 -14.09 3.36 -11.65
C ASP A 31 -15.31 3.70 -10.77
N GLY A 32 -15.79 4.94 -10.86
CA GLY A 32 -16.88 5.47 -10.05
C GLY A 32 -16.43 5.99 -8.69
N SER A 33 -16.81 7.23 -8.36
CA SER A 33 -16.67 7.75 -7.01
C SER A 33 -17.70 7.05 -6.11
N ALA A 34 -17.29 5.98 -5.42
CA ALA A 34 -18.14 5.36 -4.43
C ALA A 34 -18.51 6.40 -3.37
N ALA A 35 -19.79 6.76 -3.33
CA ALA A 35 -20.32 7.79 -2.42
C ALA A 35 -19.56 9.14 -2.46
N GLY A 36 -19.04 9.55 -3.62
CA GLY A 36 -18.31 10.81 -3.75
C GLY A 36 -16.87 10.77 -3.23
N CYS A 37 -16.30 9.60 -2.98
CA CYS A 37 -14.89 9.44 -2.59
C CYS A 37 -14.04 8.97 -3.78
N THR A 38 -12.85 9.52 -3.93
CA THR A 38 -11.78 8.97 -4.78
C THR A 38 -10.99 7.95 -3.98
N GLN A 39 -10.95 6.71 -4.45
CA GLN A 39 -10.22 5.60 -3.83
C GLN A 39 -9.05 5.15 -4.72
N VAL A 40 -8.09 4.47 -4.11
CA VAL A 40 -6.92 3.90 -4.79
C VAL A 40 -6.97 2.38 -4.68
N ASP A 41 -6.96 1.66 -5.80
CA ASP A 41 -6.90 0.20 -5.77
C ASP A 41 -5.54 -0.27 -5.25
N VAL A 42 -5.60 -1.17 -4.26
CA VAL A 42 -4.43 -1.81 -3.67
C VAL A 42 -4.51 -3.33 -3.74
N GLU A 43 -3.36 -3.97 -3.80
CA GLU A 43 -3.15 -5.41 -3.66
C GLU A 43 -2.47 -5.71 -2.32
N CYS A 44 -2.83 -6.86 -1.73
CA CYS A 44 -2.19 -7.37 -0.52
C CYS A 44 -0.88 -8.08 -0.87
N TYR A 45 0.25 -7.51 -0.47
CA TYR A 45 1.56 -8.13 -0.59
C TYR A 45 1.89 -8.93 0.69
N GLY A 46 2.09 -10.24 0.57
CA GLY A 46 2.46 -11.12 1.69
C GLY A 46 1.28 -11.53 2.59
N GLY A 47 1.60 -12.04 3.79
CA GLY A 47 0.64 -12.55 4.78
C GLY A 47 0.32 -11.55 5.90
N GLY A 48 -0.07 -10.32 5.54
CA GLY A 48 -0.32 -9.24 6.50
C GLY A 48 -1.55 -9.46 7.39
N LEU A 49 -1.52 -8.87 8.59
CA LEU A 49 -2.68 -8.75 9.47
C LEU A 49 -3.55 -7.58 9.00
N TRP A 50 -4.34 -7.80 7.94
CA TRP A 50 -4.99 -6.69 7.21
C TRP A 50 -5.95 -5.84 8.03
N HIS A 51 -6.56 -6.41 9.06
CA HIS A 51 -7.39 -5.65 9.99
C HIS A 51 -6.63 -4.50 10.69
N THR A 52 -5.31 -4.60 10.88
CA THR A 52 -4.51 -3.56 11.55
C THR A 52 -4.23 -2.35 10.66
N TRP A 53 -4.52 -2.45 9.37
CA TRP A 53 -4.34 -1.37 8.38
C TRP A 53 -5.52 -0.41 8.33
N PHE A 54 -6.67 -0.81 8.89
CA PHE A 54 -7.81 0.07 9.04
C PHE A 54 -7.51 1.20 10.02
N ASP A 55 -8.10 2.37 9.75
CA ASP A 55 -8.04 3.57 10.59
C ASP A 55 -6.63 4.08 10.93
N ARG A 56 -5.67 3.74 10.06
CA ARG A 56 -4.32 4.29 10.07
C ARG A 56 -4.22 5.49 9.14
N ASP A 57 -3.42 6.46 9.56
CA ASP A 57 -2.95 7.55 8.71
C ASP A 57 -1.86 7.00 7.79
N LEU A 58 -2.23 6.66 6.56
CA LEU A 58 -1.35 6.01 5.59
C LEU A 58 -0.76 7.03 4.60
N SER A 59 0.41 6.69 4.06
CA SER A 59 1.04 7.43 2.97
C SER A 59 1.69 6.47 1.96
N LEU A 60 2.34 7.02 0.94
CA LEU A 60 2.93 6.27 -0.16
C LEU A 60 4.46 6.38 -0.13
N SER A 61 5.11 5.24 -0.35
CA SER A 61 6.54 5.14 -0.61
C SER A 61 6.81 4.10 -1.67
N GLY A 62 7.83 4.31 -2.50
CA GLY A 62 8.19 3.35 -3.52
C GLY A 62 9.14 3.92 -4.56
N ARG A 63 8.98 3.48 -5.80
CA ARG A 63 9.76 3.94 -6.94
C ARG A 63 8.86 4.27 -8.12
N VAL A 64 9.29 5.21 -8.94
CA VAL A 64 8.69 5.53 -10.24
C VAL A 64 9.76 5.44 -11.32
N VAL A 65 9.33 5.06 -12.52
CA VAL A 65 10.15 5.13 -13.72
C VAL A 65 9.62 6.30 -14.53
N ILE A 66 10.49 7.28 -14.79
CA ILE A 66 10.17 8.50 -15.53
C ILE A 66 10.97 8.55 -16.82
N ARG A 67 10.44 9.26 -17.82
CA ARG A 67 11.16 9.56 -19.05
C ARG A 67 11.79 10.94 -18.92
N SER A 68 13.11 11.01 -19.08
CA SER A 68 13.89 12.25 -19.11
C SER A 68 13.63 13.06 -20.39
N GLU A 69 14.04 14.33 -20.38
CA GLU A 69 13.92 15.22 -21.54
C GLU A 69 14.67 14.68 -22.78
N ASP A 70 15.77 13.98 -22.58
CA ASP A 70 16.57 13.33 -23.62
C ASP A 70 15.98 11.98 -24.12
N GLY A 71 14.83 11.57 -23.57
CA GLY A 71 14.15 10.33 -23.92
C GLY A 71 14.61 9.09 -23.14
N SER A 72 15.66 9.19 -22.32
CA SER A 72 16.13 8.09 -21.46
C SER A 72 15.11 7.75 -20.35
N LEU A 73 15.20 6.53 -19.81
CA LEU A 73 14.38 6.10 -18.68
C LEU A 73 15.18 6.17 -17.38
N GLU A 74 14.62 6.80 -16.37
CA GLU A 74 15.24 6.95 -15.07
C GLU A 74 14.34 6.41 -13.96
N GLN A 75 14.95 5.75 -12.98
CA GLN A 75 14.26 5.37 -11.75
C GLN A 75 14.47 6.45 -10.67
N ARG A 76 13.40 6.82 -9.98
CA ARG A 76 13.45 7.69 -8.79
C ARG A 76 12.71 7.05 -7.63
N LEU A 77 13.28 7.19 -6.43
CA LEU A 77 12.61 6.80 -5.19
C LEU A 77 11.71 7.93 -4.73
N LEU A 78 10.58 7.58 -4.13
CA LEU A 78 9.64 8.54 -3.56
C LEU A 78 9.20 8.11 -2.16
N ARG A 79 8.99 9.10 -1.30
CA ARG A 79 8.38 8.96 0.02
C ARG A 79 7.61 10.23 0.30
N ILE A 80 6.32 10.10 0.56
CA ILE A 80 5.48 11.25 0.90
C ILE A 80 5.37 11.34 2.42
N GLU A 81 5.92 12.40 3.01
CA GLU A 81 6.04 12.55 4.48
C GLU A 81 4.83 13.24 5.11
N ARG A 82 3.64 12.89 4.63
CA ARG A 82 2.35 13.32 5.21
C ARG A 82 1.29 12.27 4.95
N PRO A 83 0.26 12.15 5.80
CA PRO A 83 -0.85 11.26 5.54
C PRO A 83 -1.63 11.70 4.31
N MET A 84 -2.00 10.73 3.48
CA MET A 84 -2.74 10.93 2.22
C MET A 84 -3.86 9.92 2.03
N LEU A 85 -3.78 8.78 2.70
CA LEU A 85 -4.65 7.63 2.46
C LEU A 85 -5.21 7.14 3.79
N ARG A 86 -6.44 6.65 3.75
CA ARG A 86 -7.05 5.98 4.90
C ARG A 86 -7.96 4.86 4.45
N VAL A 87 -7.85 3.70 5.10
CA VAL A 87 -8.82 2.61 4.97
C VAL A 87 -9.78 2.72 6.16
N PRO A 88 -10.98 3.32 6.02
CA PRO A 88 -11.89 3.51 7.14
C PRO A 88 -12.57 2.18 7.53
N THR A 89 -12.80 1.96 8.83
CA THR A 89 -13.70 0.90 9.26
C THR A 89 -15.17 1.24 8.97
N LEU A 90 -15.99 0.21 8.75
CA LEU A 90 -17.44 0.37 8.76
C LEU A 90 -17.91 0.65 10.20
N ALA A 91 -18.85 1.58 10.36
CA ALA A 91 -19.41 1.91 11.66
C ALA A 91 -20.06 0.67 12.33
N ILE A 92 -19.76 0.48 13.61
CA ILE A 92 -20.21 -0.68 14.40
C ILE A 92 -21.74 -0.87 14.43
N HIS A 93 -22.48 0.24 14.34
CA HIS A 93 -23.95 0.28 14.31
C HIS A 93 -24.55 -0.36 13.05
N LEU A 94 -23.78 -0.41 11.97
CA LEU A 94 -24.17 -1.01 10.70
C LEU A 94 -23.80 -2.50 10.61
N GLN A 95 -23.30 -3.07 11.69
CA GLN A 95 -22.93 -4.49 11.79
C GLN A 95 -23.80 -5.19 12.84
N THR A 96 -24.13 -6.44 12.58
CA THR A 96 -24.71 -7.36 13.58
C THR A 96 -23.65 -7.79 14.60
N ALA A 97 -24.07 -8.32 15.75
CA ALA A 97 -23.13 -8.83 16.76
C ALA A 97 -22.20 -9.92 16.21
N LYS A 98 -22.73 -10.81 15.35
CA LYS A 98 -21.99 -11.90 14.71
C LYS A 98 -20.93 -11.39 13.73
N GLU A 99 -21.26 -10.39 12.91
CA GLU A 99 -20.32 -9.81 11.95
C GLU A 99 -19.15 -9.11 12.65
N ARG A 100 -19.41 -8.47 13.80
CA ARG A 100 -18.36 -7.85 14.61
C ARG A 100 -17.41 -8.85 15.23
N GLU A 101 -17.91 -9.99 15.68
CA GLU A 101 -17.11 -11.06 16.26
C GLU A 101 -16.24 -11.75 15.20
N ALA A 102 -16.77 -11.96 13.99
CA ALA A 102 -16.05 -12.61 12.90
C ALA A 102 -14.96 -11.72 12.27
N PHE A 103 -15.18 -10.40 12.24
CA PHE A 103 -14.29 -9.40 11.62
C PHE A 103 -13.77 -9.83 10.24
N GLU A 104 -14.65 -10.35 9.39
CA GLU A 104 -14.28 -10.82 8.07
C GLU A 104 -14.00 -9.63 7.13
N VAL A 105 -12.75 -9.53 6.69
CA VAL A 105 -12.30 -8.49 5.75
C VAL A 105 -12.21 -9.09 4.36
N ASN A 106 -13.11 -8.69 3.46
CA ASN A 106 -12.91 -8.89 2.04
C ASN A 106 -11.76 -7.99 1.56
N LYS A 107 -10.66 -8.59 1.11
CA LYS A 107 -9.44 -7.88 0.75
C LYS A 107 -9.59 -7.02 -0.51
N GLU A 108 -10.50 -7.38 -1.41
CA GLU A 108 -10.72 -6.65 -2.65
C GLU A 108 -11.68 -5.48 -2.41
N ASP A 109 -12.73 -5.68 -1.61
CA ASP A 109 -13.78 -4.68 -1.45
C ASP A 109 -13.53 -3.72 -0.27
N HIS A 110 -12.91 -4.19 0.83
CA HIS A 110 -12.87 -3.43 2.09
C HIS A 110 -11.52 -2.77 2.40
N LEU A 111 -10.43 -3.12 1.69
CA LEU A 111 -9.07 -2.60 1.98
C LEU A 111 -8.67 -1.38 1.15
N GLN A 112 -9.61 -0.80 0.42
CA GLN A 112 -9.33 0.17 -0.61
C GLN A 112 -9.31 1.59 -0.04
N PRO A 113 -8.13 2.22 0.12
CA PRO A 113 -8.03 3.49 0.82
C PRO A 113 -8.72 4.63 0.07
N ILE A 114 -9.34 5.52 0.83
CA ILE A 114 -9.82 6.82 0.36
C ILE A 114 -8.62 7.77 0.28
N LEU A 115 -8.50 8.48 -0.84
CA LEU A 115 -7.49 9.49 -1.12
C LEU A 115 -8.04 10.92 -1.01
N ALA A 116 -9.25 11.15 -1.54
CA ALA A 116 -9.87 12.46 -1.61
C ALA A 116 -11.40 12.36 -1.72
N MET A 117 -12.08 13.49 -1.55
CA MET A 117 -13.48 13.65 -1.97
C MET A 117 -13.51 14.10 -3.43
N ALA A 118 -14.41 13.53 -4.22
CA ALA A 118 -14.74 14.04 -5.54
C ALA A 118 -15.31 15.46 -5.39
N ALA A 119 -14.83 16.39 -6.21
CA ALA A 119 -15.41 17.72 -6.27
C ALA A 119 -16.85 17.62 -6.78
N GLN A 120 -17.80 18.31 -6.14
CA GLN A 120 -19.09 18.58 -6.76
C GLN A 120 -18.85 19.48 -7.96
N GLU A 121 -19.30 19.08 -9.15
CA GLU A 121 -19.46 20.02 -10.27
C GLU A 121 -20.43 21.12 -9.80
N ALA A 122 -20.00 22.37 -9.90
CA ALA A 122 -20.80 23.55 -9.55
C ALA A 122 -21.82 23.88 -10.64
#